data_AF-A0A2I0PME4-F1
#
_entry.id   AF-A0A2I0PME4-F1
#
_cell.length_a   1.000
_cell.length_b   1.000
_cell.length_c   1.000
_cell.angle_alpha   90.00
_cell.angle_beta   90.00
_cell.angle_gamma   90.00
#
_symmetry.space_group_name_H-M   'P 1'
#
loop_
_entity.id
_entity.type
_entity.pdbx_description
1 polymer ?
#
loop_
_entity_poly.entity_id
_entity_poly.type
_entity_poly.pdbx_seq_one_letter_code
_entity_poly.pdbx_strand_id
1 'polypeptide(L)'
;METITYNLQYRRGDCYKKIKRFTPEVLQALKGFIDSLVNEFQSFTQSSYKKNPPKEECIFEALMLGIFWNNYSSRSLKLDERPQKLLSKLSTLRNEISSLKEEIDDVRGLMATMFLSDNNSSYGSNYDILSESFEMAELTKENLKLLLKWLEATEDYVQELKHLEIWKEFLNQKSEEEFALDLTSILMFADWFQETACKNLSQYRL
;
A
#
# COMPACT_ATOMS: atom_id res chain seq x y z
N MET A 1 2.58 -24.67 30.14
CA MET A 1 2.69 -23.84 28.93
C MET A 1 1.27 -23.62 28.44
N GLU A 2 0.74 -22.42 28.67
CA GLU A 2 -0.57 -22.05 28.13
C GLU A 2 -0.40 -21.70 26.66
N THR A 3 -1.11 -22.43 25.79
CA THR A 3 -1.25 -22.10 24.38
C THR A 3 -2.07 -20.81 24.28
N ILE A 4 -1.42 -19.66 24.12
CA ILE A 4 -2.09 -18.40 23.81
C ILE A 4 -2.66 -18.51 22.39
N THR A 5 -3.85 -19.09 22.30
CA THR A 5 -4.61 -19.14 21.07
C THR A 5 -5.43 -17.85 21.03
N TYR A 6 -5.00 -16.88 20.21
CA TYR A 6 -5.72 -15.61 20.03
C TYR A 6 -7.14 -15.88 19.52
N ASN A 7 -8.11 -15.91 20.42
CA ASN A 7 -9.50 -16.17 20.09
C ASN A 7 -10.19 -14.85 19.71
N LEU A 8 -10.18 -14.52 18.42
CA LEU A 8 -10.85 -13.34 17.84
C LEU A 8 -12.38 -13.35 18.03
N GLN A 9 -12.98 -14.42 18.55
CA GLN A 9 -14.44 -14.55 18.66
C GLN A 9 -15.08 -13.61 19.70
N TYR A 10 -14.37 -13.19 20.75
CA TYR A 10 -14.97 -12.41 21.85
C TYR A 10 -15.05 -10.89 21.60
N ARG A 11 -14.27 -10.33 20.63
CA ARG A 11 -14.17 -8.86 20.41
C ARG A 11 -14.62 -8.37 19.02
N ARG A 12 -15.12 -9.23 18.14
CA ARG A 12 -15.56 -8.85 16.77
C ARG A 12 -16.60 -7.73 16.77
N GLY A 13 -17.61 -7.80 17.64
CA GLY A 13 -18.70 -6.82 17.66
C GLY A 13 -18.27 -5.40 18.04
N ASP A 14 -17.19 -5.24 18.81
CA ASP A 14 -16.71 -3.94 19.28
C ASP A 14 -15.75 -3.28 18.28
N CYS A 15 -14.93 -4.10 17.59
CA CYS A 15 -14.06 -3.64 16.51
C CYS A 15 -14.87 -3.03 15.35
N TYR A 16 -15.88 -3.75 14.82
CA TYR A 16 -16.71 -3.22 13.73
C TYR A 16 -17.49 -1.97 14.13
N LYS A 17 -17.92 -1.85 15.39
CA LYS A 17 -18.59 -0.64 15.90
C LYS A 17 -17.64 0.56 15.95
N LYS A 18 -16.39 0.35 16.36
CA LYS A 18 -15.37 1.41 16.38
C LYS A 18 -14.97 1.82 14.97
N ILE A 19 -14.75 0.88 14.05
CA ILE A 19 -14.52 1.18 12.63
C ILE A 19 -15.69 2.00 12.08
N LYS A 20 -16.94 1.54 12.28
CA LYS A 20 -18.14 2.27 11.81
C LYS A 20 -18.27 3.68 12.38
N ARG A 21 -17.83 3.91 13.63
CA ARG A 21 -17.82 5.23 14.26
C ARG A 21 -16.68 6.11 13.76
N PHE A 22 -15.58 5.51 13.34
CA PHE A 22 -14.40 6.20 12.84
C PHE A 22 -14.53 6.59 11.35
N THR A 23 -15.23 5.79 10.53
CA THR A 23 -15.41 6.06 9.09
C THR A 23 -15.89 7.49 8.78
N PRO A 24 -16.88 8.07 9.48
CA PRO A 24 -17.29 9.45 9.23
C PRO A 24 -16.19 10.49 9.45
N GLU A 25 -15.30 10.28 10.44
CA GLU A 25 -14.16 11.15 10.72
C GLU A 25 -13.15 11.10 9.56
N VAL A 26 -12.88 9.88 9.08
CA VAL A 26 -12.05 9.67 7.87
C VAL A 26 -12.66 10.39 6.67
N LEU A 27 -13.96 10.23 6.42
CA LEU A 27 -14.64 10.87 5.30
C LEU A 27 -14.67 12.41 5.41
N GLN A 28 -14.72 12.95 6.63
CA GLN A 28 -14.69 14.39 6.84
C GLN A 28 -13.31 14.99 6.55
N ALA A 29 -12.24 14.31 6.94
CA ALA A 29 -10.87 14.78 6.76
C ALA A 29 -10.49 14.92 5.28
N LEU A 30 -11.05 14.09 4.39
CA LEU A 30 -10.80 14.10 2.94
C LEU A 30 -10.90 15.47 2.29
N LYS A 31 -11.86 16.29 2.75
CA LYS A 31 -12.11 17.63 2.23
C LYS A 31 -10.89 18.54 2.33
N GLY A 32 -10.01 18.28 3.29
CA GLY A 32 -8.77 19.02 3.49
C GLY A 32 -7.56 18.48 2.73
N PHE A 33 -7.65 17.30 2.11
CA PHE A 33 -6.49 16.63 1.48
C PHE A 33 -6.72 16.28 0.02
N ILE A 34 -7.65 15.37 -0.27
CA ILE A 34 -7.73 14.69 -1.58
C ILE A 34 -9.08 14.81 -2.28
N ASP A 35 -10.01 15.65 -1.79
CA ASP A 35 -11.37 15.70 -2.33
C ASP A 35 -11.42 16.08 -3.83
N SER A 36 -10.64 17.11 -4.24
CA SER A 36 -10.54 17.49 -5.64
C SER A 36 -9.94 16.36 -6.48
N LEU A 37 -8.84 15.79 -6.01
CA LEU A 37 -8.14 14.70 -6.68
C LEU A 37 -9.03 13.48 -6.90
N VAL A 38 -9.81 13.10 -5.89
CA VAL A 38 -10.78 12.01 -5.98
C VAL A 38 -11.88 12.32 -7.00
N ASN A 39 -12.40 13.55 -7.04
CA ASN A 39 -13.43 13.94 -8.02
C ASN A 39 -12.86 13.91 -9.46
N GLU A 40 -11.61 14.31 -9.64
CA GLU A 40 -10.90 14.23 -10.92
C GLU A 40 -10.68 12.78 -11.34
N PHE A 41 -10.25 11.92 -10.41
CA PHE A 41 -10.11 10.48 -10.67
C PHE A 41 -11.44 9.81 -11.03
N GLN A 42 -12.55 10.14 -10.34
CA GLN A 42 -13.88 9.66 -10.70
C GLN A 42 -14.28 10.09 -12.12
N SER A 43 -14.00 11.34 -12.48
CA SER A 43 -14.25 11.85 -13.84
C SER A 43 -13.40 11.12 -14.89
N PHE A 44 -12.15 10.82 -14.57
CA PHE A 44 -11.25 10.01 -15.40
C PHE A 44 -11.77 8.58 -15.59
N THR A 45 -12.18 7.89 -14.52
CA THR A 45 -12.68 6.51 -14.61
C THR A 45 -14.00 6.43 -15.39
N GLN A 46 -14.87 7.44 -15.24
CA GLN A 46 -16.11 7.54 -16.00
C GLN A 46 -15.86 7.73 -17.49
N SER A 47 -14.90 8.57 -17.87
CA SER A 47 -14.58 8.85 -19.27
C SER A 47 -13.77 7.74 -19.94
N SER A 48 -12.71 7.25 -19.29
CA SER A 48 -11.76 6.28 -19.87
C SER A 48 -12.25 4.83 -19.78
N TYR A 49 -12.94 4.47 -18.69
CA TYR A 49 -13.33 3.08 -18.40
C TYR A 49 -14.84 2.86 -18.43
N LYS A 50 -15.65 3.92 -18.59
CA LYS A 50 -17.12 3.86 -18.44
C LYS A 50 -17.56 3.27 -17.10
N LYS A 51 -16.72 3.43 -16.07
CA LYS A 51 -16.99 3.01 -14.70
C LYS A 51 -17.29 4.24 -13.86
N ASN A 52 -18.26 4.14 -12.95
CA ASN A 52 -18.55 5.21 -12.00
C ASN A 52 -18.43 4.66 -10.58
N PRO A 53 -17.19 4.43 -10.10
CA PRO A 53 -16.98 3.91 -8.75
C PRO A 53 -17.54 4.88 -7.70
N PRO A 54 -18.10 4.38 -6.58
CA PRO A 54 -18.50 5.20 -5.45
C PRO A 54 -17.31 6.03 -4.97
N LYS A 55 -17.58 7.23 -4.47
CA LYS A 55 -16.52 8.14 -4.01
C LYS A 55 -15.69 7.49 -2.89
N GLU A 56 -16.37 6.79 -1.99
CA GLU A 56 -15.79 6.05 -0.88
C GLU A 56 -14.81 4.95 -1.33
N GLU A 57 -15.07 4.32 -2.49
CA GLU A 57 -14.16 3.34 -3.08
C GLU A 57 -12.88 4.03 -3.56
N CYS A 58 -12.99 5.13 -4.31
CA CYS A 58 -11.84 5.91 -4.77
C CYS A 58 -11.00 6.46 -3.61
N ILE A 59 -11.66 6.90 -2.54
CA ILE A 59 -10.99 7.35 -1.31
C ILE A 59 -10.17 6.21 -0.70
N PHE A 60 -10.78 5.03 -0.60
CA PHE A 60 -10.13 3.87 -0.03
C PHE A 60 -8.92 3.44 -0.88
N GLU A 61 -9.04 3.47 -2.20
CA GLU A 61 -7.95 3.22 -3.13
C GLU A 61 -6.80 4.23 -3.01
N ALA A 62 -7.10 5.52 -2.92
CA ALA A 62 -6.10 6.56 -2.70
C ALA A 62 -5.39 6.35 -1.36
N LEU A 63 -6.14 6.01 -0.30
CA LEU A 63 -5.55 5.67 0.99
C LEU A 63 -4.64 4.45 0.89
N MET A 64 -5.07 3.37 0.23
CA MET A 64 -4.24 2.17 0.00
C MET A 64 -2.93 2.54 -0.72
N LEU A 65 -3.00 3.37 -1.76
CA LEU A 65 -1.82 3.84 -2.48
C LEU A 65 -0.83 4.55 -1.54
N GLY A 66 -1.32 5.49 -0.73
CA GLY A 66 -0.46 6.21 0.22
C GLY A 66 0.14 5.31 1.30
N ILE A 67 -0.65 4.38 1.84
CA ILE A 67 -0.17 3.38 2.82
C ILE A 67 0.92 2.51 2.19
N PHE A 68 0.74 2.01 0.97
CA PHE A 68 1.74 1.17 0.31
C PHE A 68 3.00 1.96 -0.05
N TRP A 69 2.84 3.22 -0.47
CA TRP A 69 3.99 4.08 -0.69
C TRP A 69 4.82 4.25 0.58
N ASN A 70 4.20 4.62 1.70
CA ASN A 70 4.90 4.84 2.97
C ASN A 70 5.61 3.58 3.48
N ASN A 71 5.02 2.41 3.28
CA ASN A 71 5.58 1.15 3.80
C ASN A 71 6.61 0.49 2.87
N TYR A 72 6.51 0.72 1.55
CA TYR A 72 7.24 -0.09 0.56
C TYR A 72 8.02 0.72 -0.48
N SER A 73 7.81 2.03 -0.63
CA SER A 73 8.50 2.82 -1.67
C SER A 73 10.02 2.74 -1.53
N SER A 74 10.55 2.95 -0.34
CA SER A 74 11.98 2.84 -0.04
C SER A 74 12.55 1.43 -0.27
N ARG A 75 11.77 0.38 0.03
CA ARG A 75 12.14 -1.01 -0.24
C ARG A 75 12.11 -1.34 -1.72
N SER A 76 11.18 -0.75 -2.47
CA SER A 76 11.06 -0.93 -3.92
C SER A 76 12.25 -0.34 -4.68
N LEU A 77 12.84 0.74 -4.16
CA LEU A 77 14.01 1.40 -4.74
C LEU A 77 15.35 0.73 -4.40
N LYS A 78 15.45 0.05 -3.25
CA LYS A 78 16.66 -0.67 -2.81
C LYS A 78 16.85 -2.05 -3.46
N LEU A 79 15.91 -2.51 -4.29
CA LEU A 79 16.12 -3.73 -5.07
C LEU A 79 17.19 -3.46 -6.13
N ASP A 80 18.38 -4.05 -5.96
CA ASP A 80 19.42 -4.08 -6.99
C ASP A 80 18.82 -4.45 -8.38
N GLU A 81 19.44 -3.99 -9.47
CA GLU A 81 18.94 -4.23 -10.84
C GLU A 81 18.63 -5.72 -11.14
N ARG A 82 19.28 -6.65 -10.42
CA ARG A 82 19.14 -8.10 -10.61
C ARG A 82 17.82 -8.63 -10.06
N PRO A 83 17.44 -8.43 -8.78
CA PRO A 83 16.12 -8.83 -8.29
C PRO A 83 14.97 -8.09 -8.97
N GLN A 84 15.14 -6.84 -9.43
CA GLN A 84 14.10 -6.13 -10.19
C GLN A 84 13.86 -6.76 -11.59
N LYS A 85 14.94 -7.19 -12.28
CA LYS A 85 14.89 -8.01 -13.51
C LYS A 85 14.37 -9.43 -13.24
N LEU A 86 14.63 -9.99 -12.07
CA LEU A 86 14.10 -11.30 -11.66
C LEU A 86 12.58 -11.23 -11.43
N LEU A 87 12.10 -10.20 -10.71
CA LEU A 87 10.70 -9.98 -10.39
C LEU A 87 9.84 -9.74 -11.62
N SER A 88 10.32 -8.88 -12.53
CA SER A 88 9.66 -8.67 -13.82
C SER A 88 9.60 -9.95 -14.66
N LYS A 89 10.66 -10.78 -14.64
CA LYS A 89 10.65 -12.09 -15.32
C LYS A 89 9.74 -13.11 -14.65
N LEU A 90 9.65 -13.13 -13.32
CA LEU A 90 8.82 -14.07 -12.56
C LEU A 90 7.32 -13.79 -12.72
N SER A 91 6.91 -12.52 -12.67
CA SER A 91 5.51 -12.14 -13.00
C SER A 91 5.14 -12.59 -14.43
N THR A 92 6.03 -12.34 -15.40
CA THR A 92 5.80 -12.75 -16.79
C THR A 92 5.73 -14.28 -16.94
N LEU A 93 6.67 -15.02 -16.34
CA LEU A 93 6.75 -16.49 -16.42
C LEU A 93 5.60 -17.21 -15.71
N ARG A 94 5.10 -16.67 -14.60
CA ARG A 94 3.94 -17.24 -13.88
C ARG A 94 2.65 -17.16 -14.70
N ASN A 95 2.44 -16.04 -15.38
CA ASN A 95 1.26 -15.81 -16.20
C ASN A 95 1.27 -16.72 -17.45
N GLU A 96 2.44 -17.14 -17.91
CA GLU A 96 2.62 -18.00 -19.09
C GLU A 96 2.66 -19.50 -18.74
N ILE A 97 3.17 -19.89 -17.57
CA ILE A 97 3.45 -21.30 -17.25
C ILE A 97 3.02 -21.66 -15.81
N SER A 98 1.87 -22.35 -15.71
CA SER A 98 1.27 -22.80 -14.43
C SER A 98 2.09 -23.81 -13.61
N SER A 99 3.13 -24.42 -14.20
CA SER A 99 3.99 -25.43 -13.55
C SER A 99 5.19 -24.86 -12.80
N LEU A 100 5.44 -23.55 -12.87
CA LEU A 100 6.58 -22.89 -12.17
C LEU A 100 6.23 -22.41 -10.75
N LYS A 101 5.08 -22.82 -10.20
CA LYS A 101 4.61 -22.39 -8.86
C LYS A 101 5.61 -22.69 -7.75
N GLU A 102 6.27 -23.86 -7.78
CA GLU A 102 7.25 -24.25 -6.76
C GLU A 102 8.51 -23.38 -6.80
N GLU A 103 8.99 -23.02 -8.00
CA GLU A 103 10.16 -22.15 -8.16
C GLU A 103 9.86 -20.69 -7.75
N ILE A 104 8.61 -20.25 -7.91
CA ILE A 104 8.13 -18.95 -7.41
C ILE A 104 8.07 -18.96 -5.88
N ASP A 105 7.64 -20.05 -5.27
CA ASP A 105 7.62 -20.20 -3.80
C ASP A 105 9.04 -20.23 -3.21
N ASP A 106 10.03 -20.79 -3.91
CA ASP A 106 11.45 -20.69 -3.52
C ASP A 106 11.96 -19.24 -3.56
N VAL A 107 11.54 -18.47 -4.56
CA VAL A 107 11.83 -17.03 -4.61
C VAL A 107 11.10 -16.29 -3.49
N ARG A 108 9.87 -16.66 -3.12
CA ARG A 108 9.18 -16.13 -1.92
C ARG A 108 9.99 -16.40 -0.65
N GLY A 109 10.57 -17.60 -0.52
CA GLY A 109 11.45 -17.94 0.61
C GLY A 109 12.69 -17.05 0.65
N LEU A 110 13.33 -16.80 -0.49
CA LEU A 110 14.47 -15.90 -0.61
C LEU A 110 14.11 -14.43 -0.37
N MET A 111 12.93 -13.99 -0.78
CA MET A 111 12.42 -12.63 -0.55
C MET A 111 12.01 -12.41 0.89
N ALA A 112 11.26 -13.34 1.49
CA ALA A 112 10.98 -13.33 2.91
C ALA A 112 12.28 -13.28 3.70
N THR A 113 13.31 -14.02 3.29
CA THR A 113 14.64 -13.95 3.89
C THR A 113 15.29 -12.59 3.66
N MET A 114 15.28 -12.00 2.46
CA MET A 114 15.81 -10.64 2.23
C MET A 114 15.06 -9.55 2.99
N PHE A 115 13.74 -9.67 3.17
CA PHE A 115 12.89 -8.71 3.89
C PHE A 115 12.93 -8.89 5.42
N LEU A 116 13.23 -10.09 5.92
CA LEU A 116 13.34 -10.40 7.35
C LEU A 116 14.80 -10.39 7.86
N SER A 117 15.79 -10.50 6.97
CA SER A 117 17.22 -10.51 7.33
C SER A 117 17.84 -9.12 7.35
N ASP A 118 17.05 -8.09 7.57
CA ASP A 118 17.57 -6.84 8.12
C ASP A 118 18.06 -7.15 9.54
N ASN A 119 19.30 -7.64 9.61
CA ASN A 119 20.04 -8.00 10.81
C ASN A 119 20.30 -6.73 11.63
N ASN A 120 19.26 -6.26 12.33
CA ASN A 120 19.31 -5.64 13.65
C ASN A 120 17.90 -5.24 14.11
N SER A 121 17.08 -6.21 14.49
CA SER A 121 16.19 -5.98 15.63
C SER A 121 15.79 -7.29 16.28
N SER A 122 16.51 -7.57 17.36
CA SER A 122 16.12 -8.46 18.44
C SER A 122 14.62 -8.36 18.73
N TYR A 123 13.97 -9.50 18.88
CA TYR A 123 12.73 -9.61 19.63
C TYR A 123 12.90 -8.93 21.00
N GLY A 124 12.29 -7.75 21.17
CA GLY A 124 12.35 -7.02 22.41
C GLY A 124 11.85 -5.59 22.21
N SER A 125 10.75 -5.28 22.89
CA SER A 125 10.27 -3.94 23.24
C SER A 125 11.20 -2.77 22.86
N ASN A 126 10.74 -1.88 21.98
CA ASN A 126 10.61 -0.45 22.23
C ASN A 126 10.38 0.30 20.93
N TYR A 127 9.71 1.42 21.11
CA TYR A 127 9.34 2.43 20.13
C TYR A 127 10.59 3.21 19.68
N ASP A 128 11.62 2.53 19.16
CA ASP A 128 12.83 3.13 18.59
C ASP A 128 12.93 2.81 17.09
N ILE A 129 11.89 3.18 16.34
CA ILE A 129 11.98 3.33 14.88
C ILE A 129 12.04 4.84 14.59
N LEU A 130 13.11 5.48 15.06
CA LEU A 130 13.44 6.87 14.74
C LEU A 130 14.97 7.07 14.76
N SER A 131 15.73 6.31 13.96
CA SER A 131 17.14 6.70 13.72
C SER A 131 17.83 6.19 12.47
N GLU A 132 17.15 5.51 11.54
CA GLU A 132 17.66 5.46 10.17
C GLU A 132 16.90 6.51 9.39
N SER A 133 17.62 7.52 8.90
CA SER A 133 17.09 8.48 7.93
C SER A 133 16.77 7.71 6.65
N PHE A 134 15.57 7.11 6.63
CA PHE A 134 15.00 6.54 5.43
C PHE A 134 14.76 7.71 4.49
N GLU A 135 15.61 7.85 3.48
CA GLU A 135 15.36 8.79 2.39
C GLU A 135 14.01 8.40 1.79
N MET A 136 13.03 9.30 1.94
CA MET A 136 11.75 9.17 1.28
C MET A 136 12.02 9.07 -0.22
N ALA A 137 11.46 8.03 -0.85
CA ALA A 137 11.52 7.87 -2.29
C ALA A 137 11.06 9.16 -2.98
N GLU A 138 11.83 9.64 -3.96
CA GLU A 138 11.40 10.77 -4.77
C GLU A 138 10.03 10.50 -5.38
N LEU A 139 9.16 11.51 -5.40
CA LEU A 139 7.80 11.41 -5.90
C LEU A 139 7.79 11.45 -7.43
N THR A 140 8.22 10.37 -8.06
CA THR A 140 8.29 10.24 -9.51
C THR A 140 7.37 9.14 -10.02
N LYS A 141 6.93 9.28 -11.28
CA LYS A 141 6.13 8.26 -11.96
C LYS A 141 6.85 6.92 -12.09
N GLU A 142 8.17 6.93 -12.27
CA GLU A 142 8.95 5.68 -12.33
C GLU A 142 8.96 5.01 -10.95
N ASN A 143 9.13 5.75 -9.86
CA ASN A 143 9.11 5.17 -8.51
C ASN A 143 7.73 4.58 -8.16
N LEU A 144 6.63 5.18 -8.63
CA LEU A 144 5.29 4.58 -8.54
C LEU A 144 5.20 3.25 -9.28
N LYS A 145 5.75 3.18 -10.49
CA LYS A 145 5.79 1.94 -11.27
C LYS A 145 6.65 0.86 -10.62
N LEU A 146 7.75 1.24 -9.98
CA LEU A 146 8.59 0.30 -9.22
C LEU A 146 7.86 -0.23 -7.98
N LEU A 147 7.12 0.62 -7.27
CA LEU A 147 6.26 0.21 -6.17
C LEU A 147 5.21 -0.81 -6.61
N LEU A 148 4.48 -0.54 -7.72
CA LEU A 148 3.44 -1.49 -8.17
C LEU A 148 4.03 -2.83 -8.62
N LYS A 149 5.19 -2.83 -9.27
CA LYS A 149 5.92 -4.07 -9.58
C LYS A 149 6.36 -4.84 -8.34
N TRP A 150 6.76 -4.12 -7.30
CA TRP A 150 7.10 -4.72 -6.02
C TRP A 150 5.88 -5.39 -5.37
N LEU A 151 4.72 -4.73 -5.39
CA LEU A 151 3.47 -5.30 -4.88
C LEU A 151 2.99 -6.49 -5.72
N GLU A 152 3.14 -6.43 -7.04
CA GLU A 152 2.79 -7.54 -7.94
C GLU A 152 3.61 -8.78 -7.64
N ALA A 153 4.89 -8.59 -7.36
CA ALA A 153 5.82 -9.65 -7.01
C ALA A 153 5.48 -10.38 -5.70
N THR A 154 4.81 -9.74 -4.74
CA THR A 154 4.41 -10.41 -3.49
C THR A 154 3.20 -11.32 -3.69
N GLU A 155 2.38 -11.05 -4.72
CA GLU A 155 1.12 -11.71 -5.03
C GLU A 155 0.04 -11.64 -3.94
N ASP A 156 0.32 -10.94 -2.85
CA ASP A 156 -0.60 -10.80 -1.73
C ASP A 156 -1.64 -9.67 -1.99
N TYR A 157 -1.42 -8.84 -3.03
CA TYR A 157 -2.19 -7.63 -3.33
C TYR A 157 -2.87 -7.66 -4.71
N VAL A 158 -3.21 -8.85 -5.22
CA VAL A 158 -3.72 -9.03 -6.61
C VAL A 158 -4.99 -8.22 -6.89
N GLN A 159 -5.87 -8.02 -5.90
CA GLN A 159 -7.08 -7.23 -6.12
C GLN A 159 -6.76 -5.74 -6.07
N GLU A 160 -6.03 -5.31 -5.04
CA GLU A 160 -5.59 -3.93 -4.82
C GLU A 160 -4.85 -3.40 -6.05
N LEU A 161 -3.95 -4.21 -6.63
CA LEU A 161 -3.20 -3.87 -7.84
C LEU A 161 -4.10 -3.52 -9.03
N LYS A 162 -5.25 -4.18 -9.21
CA LYS A 162 -6.18 -3.83 -10.31
C LYS A 162 -6.69 -2.40 -10.19
N HIS A 163 -6.89 -1.92 -8.96
CA HIS A 163 -7.34 -0.57 -8.70
C HIS A 163 -6.18 0.42 -8.78
N LEU A 164 -5.02 0.06 -8.21
CA LEU A 164 -3.82 0.91 -8.21
C LEU A 164 -3.23 1.12 -9.61
N GLU A 165 -3.37 0.17 -10.51
CA GLU A 165 -2.98 0.31 -11.92
C GLU A 165 -3.80 1.41 -12.62
N ILE A 166 -5.11 1.52 -12.33
CA ILE A 166 -5.96 2.60 -12.85
C ILE A 166 -5.54 3.96 -12.27
N TRP A 167 -5.18 4.00 -10.98
CA TRP A 167 -4.59 5.20 -10.36
C TRP A 167 -3.27 5.60 -10.99
N LYS A 168 -2.38 4.65 -11.27
CA LYS A 168 -1.12 4.92 -11.99
C LYS A 168 -1.39 5.51 -13.36
N GLU A 169 -2.35 4.97 -14.11
CA GLU A 169 -2.70 5.52 -15.42
C GLU A 169 -3.22 6.95 -15.33
N PHE A 170 -4.13 7.23 -14.40
CA PHE A 170 -4.65 8.57 -14.14
C PHE A 170 -3.52 9.55 -13.81
N LEU A 171 -2.68 9.21 -12.82
CA LEU A 171 -1.57 10.05 -12.37
C LEU A 171 -0.52 10.26 -13.47
N ASN A 172 -0.34 9.29 -14.38
CA ASN A 172 0.59 9.41 -15.51
C ASN A 172 0.13 10.43 -16.57
N GLN A 173 -1.15 10.81 -16.61
CA GLN A 173 -1.65 11.85 -17.51
C GLN A 173 -1.28 13.26 -17.05
N LYS A 174 -0.90 13.42 -15.78
CA LYS A 174 -0.52 14.68 -15.16
C LYS A 174 0.90 15.09 -15.55
N SER A 175 1.19 16.39 -15.47
CA SER A 175 2.60 16.86 -15.50
C SER A 175 3.38 16.32 -14.29
N GLU A 176 4.72 16.38 -14.32
CA GLU A 176 5.54 15.93 -13.17
C GLU A 176 5.23 16.73 -11.89
N GLU A 177 4.94 18.04 -12.03
CA GLU A 177 4.58 18.90 -10.91
C GLU A 177 3.22 18.52 -10.31
N GLU A 178 2.19 18.37 -11.16
CA GLU A 178 0.86 17.93 -10.73
C GLU A 178 0.92 16.53 -10.11
N PHE A 179 1.67 15.60 -10.72
CA PHE A 179 1.89 14.26 -10.17
C PHE A 179 2.45 14.31 -8.74
N ALA A 180 3.51 15.10 -8.54
CA ALA A 180 4.14 15.21 -7.23
C ALA A 180 3.21 15.85 -6.19
N LEU A 181 2.42 16.86 -6.58
CA LEU A 181 1.44 17.50 -5.71
C LEU A 181 0.29 16.55 -5.33
N ASP A 182 -0.26 15.84 -6.32
CA ASP A 182 -1.35 14.87 -6.13
C ASP A 182 -0.89 13.72 -5.23
N LEU A 183 0.29 13.17 -5.50
CA LEU A 183 0.86 12.10 -4.68
C LEU A 183 1.19 12.59 -3.27
N THR A 184 1.75 13.78 -3.10
CA THR A 184 1.98 14.39 -1.77
C THR A 184 0.68 14.50 -0.98
N SER A 185 -0.42 14.94 -1.61
CA SER A 185 -1.73 15.04 -0.95
C SER A 185 -2.25 13.68 -0.50
N ILE A 186 -2.04 12.64 -1.30
CA ILE A 186 -2.33 11.24 -0.93
C ILE A 186 -1.51 10.80 0.28
N LEU A 187 -0.20 11.09 0.29
CA LEU A 187 0.69 10.71 1.40
C LEU A 187 0.31 11.44 2.70
N MET A 188 0.05 12.75 2.63
CA MET A 188 -0.41 13.53 3.79
C MET A 188 -1.73 12.99 4.36
N PHE A 189 -2.65 12.57 3.50
CA PHE A 189 -3.89 11.94 3.93
C PHE A 189 -3.64 10.58 4.60
N ALA A 190 -2.74 9.76 4.04
CA ALA A 190 -2.38 8.47 4.59
C ALA A 190 -1.68 8.60 5.95
N ASP A 191 -0.77 9.56 6.12
CA ASP A 191 -0.10 9.86 7.38
C ASP A 191 -1.11 10.29 8.45
N TRP A 192 -1.98 11.25 8.11
CA TRP A 192 -3.07 11.67 9.00
C TRP A 192 -3.96 10.48 9.41
N PHE A 193 -4.30 9.62 8.45
CA PHE A 193 -5.12 8.44 8.72
C PHE A 193 -4.39 7.48 9.66
N GLN A 194 -3.11 7.18 9.44
CA GLN A 194 -2.33 6.28 10.30
C GLN A 194 -2.23 6.81 11.73
N GLU A 195 -1.91 8.09 11.91
CA GLU A 195 -1.83 8.72 13.22
C GLU A 195 -3.18 8.66 13.96
N THR A 196 -4.25 8.96 13.25
CA THR A 196 -5.60 9.03 13.82
C THR A 196 -6.15 7.62 14.10
N ALA A 197 -5.89 6.66 13.21
CA ALA A 197 -6.22 5.26 13.40
C ALA A 197 -5.46 4.66 14.58
N CYS A 198 -4.18 5.00 14.77
CA CYS A 198 -3.43 4.56 15.95
C CYS A 198 -4.08 5.05 17.25
N LYS A 199 -4.50 6.32 17.31
CA LYS A 199 -5.19 6.90 18.48
C LYS A 199 -6.54 6.22 18.76
N ASN A 200 -7.32 5.93 17.72
CA ASN A 200 -8.70 5.43 17.85
C ASN A 200 -8.84 3.90 17.87
N LEU A 201 -7.87 3.17 17.29
CA LEU A 201 -7.94 1.73 17.02
C LEU A 201 -6.77 0.93 17.62
N SER A 202 -5.82 1.56 18.34
CA SER A 202 -4.63 0.92 18.96
C SER A 202 -4.90 -0.33 19.81
N GLN A 203 -6.14 -0.53 20.28
CA GLN A 203 -6.54 -1.72 21.05
C GLN A 203 -6.76 -2.98 20.20
N TYR A 204 -6.72 -2.86 18.87
CA TYR A 204 -6.87 -3.94 17.90
C TYR A 204 -5.70 -3.90 16.93
N ARG A 205 -4.49 -4.14 17.42
CA ARG A 205 -3.38 -4.50 16.52
C ARG A 205 -3.67 -5.90 15.98
N LEU A 206 -3.71 -6.01 14.65
CA LEU A 206 -3.67 -7.28 13.91
C LEU A 206 -2.35 -7.98 14.17
#